data_AF-A0A672LFG6-F1
#
_entry.id   AF-A0A672LFG6-F1
#
_cell.length_a   1.000
_cell.length_b   1.000
_cell.length_c   1.000
_cell.angle_alpha   90.00
_cell.angle_beta   90.00
_cell.angle_gamma   90.00
#
_symmetry.space_group_name_H-M   'P 1'
#
loop_
_entity.id
_entity.type
_entity.pdbx_description
1 polymer ?
#
loop_
_entity_poly.entity_id
_entity_poly.type
_entity_poly.pdbx_seq_one_letter_code
_entity_poly.pdbx_strand_id
1 'polypeptide(L)'
;LFSLCSSLVGLPDTKSVSPAESPSDDGVFVKRDVASAVVRQKRAGTAPADLTLTQLESLREVCEANLACENMMDVSGIIAAYTAYYGPIPY
;
A
#
# COMPACT_ATOMS: atom_id res chain seq x y z
N LEU A 1 23.98 -26.39 24.84
CA LEU A 1 23.47 -27.50 25.68
C LEU A 1 22.04 -27.16 26.09
N PHE A 2 21.15 -28.14 25.91
CA PHE A 2 19.74 -28.15 26.28
C PHE A 2 19.52 -27.98 27.79
N SER A 3 18.38 -27.41 28.20
CA SER A 3 17.61 -27.81 29.39
C SER A 3 16.24 -27.11 29.38
N LEU A 4 15.14 -27.73 28.89
CA LEU A 4 14.17 -28.59 29.62
C LEU A 4 13.51 -27.83 30.80
N CYS A 5 12.19 -27.77 31.02
CA CYS A 5 11.13 -28.74 30.78
C CYS A 5 9.72 -28.17 31.12
N SER A 6 8.69 -28.77 30.50
CA SER A 6 7.34 -29.08 31.06
C SER A 6 6.29 -27.95 31.17
N SER A 7 5.01 -28.16 30.80
CA SER A 7 4.19 -29.39 30.84
C SER A 7 3.22 -29.43 29.64
N LEU A 8 3.08 -30.51 28.86
CA LEU A 8 2.32 -31.76 29.11
C LEU A 8 0.82 -31.58 29.38
N VAL A 9 -0.01 -31.77 28.33
CA VAL A 9 -1.29 -32.52 28.26
C VAL A 9 -1.77 -32.47 26.79
N GLY A 10 -2.15 -33.50 26.03
CA GLY A 10 -2.16 -34.95 26.16
C GLY A 10 -2.81 -35.55 24.89
N LEU A 11 -2.18 -36.60 24.34
CA LEU A 11 -2.74 -37.81 23.67
C LEU A 11 -3.56 -37.73 22.33
N PRO A 12 -3.68 -38.87 21.60
CA PRO A 12 -3.68 -38.95 20.13
C PRO A 12 -5.03 -39.34 19.52
N ASP A 13 -5.12 -39.14 18.20
CA ASP A 13 -5.98 -39.80 17.21
C ASP A 13 -7.23 -40.54 17.70
N THR A 14 -8.39 -39.89 17.63
CA THR A 14 -9.67 -40.57 17.42
C THR A 14 -10.13 -40.30 15.99
N LYS A 15 -9.82 -41.21 15.08
CA LYS A 15 -10.58 -41.35 13.83
C LYS A 15 -12.06 -41.53 14.17
N SER A 16 -12.91 -40.59 13.77
CA SER A 16 -14.35 -40.82 13.66
C SER A 16 -14.97 -39.91 12.59
N VAL A 17 -15.14 -40.54 11.43
CA VAL A 17 -16.10 -40.36 10.33
C VAL A 17 -16.99 -39.10 10.32
N SER A 18 -16.92 -38.41 9.17
CA SER A 18 -17.75 -37.30 8.69
C SER A 18 -19.26 -37.55 8.76
N PRO A 19 -20.07 -36.48 8.72
CA PRO A 19 -20.85 -36.29 7.50
C PRO A 19 -20.47 -35.01 6.78
N ALA A 20 -20.55 -35.10 5.45
CA ALA A 20 -20.51 -33.98 4.55
C ALA A 20 -21.73 -33.07 4.84
N GLU A 21 -21.47 -31.89 5.39
CA GLU A 21 -22.35 -30.75 5.19
C GLU A 21 -21.64 -29.80 4.25
N SER A 22 -22.04 -29.90 3.00
CA SER A 22 -21.78 -28.91 1.98
C SER A 22 -22.67 -27.70 2.29
N PRO A 23 -22.14 -26.54 2.72
CA PRO A 23 -22.81 -25.30 2.39
C PRO A 23 -22.63 -25.12 0.88
N SER A 24 -23.77 -25.07 0.22
CA SER A 24 -23.94 -24.83 -1.19
C SER A 24 -23.04 -23.72 -1.72
N ASP A 25 -22.56 -23.99 -2.93
CA ASP A 25 -22.28 -23.03 -3.99
C ASP A 25 -22.88 -21.64 -3.76
N ASP A 26 -22.01 -20.69 -3.45
CA ASP A 26 -22.12 -19.33 -3.96
C ASP A 26 -20.72 -18.93 -4.44
N GLY A 27 -20.26 -19.62 -5.48
CA GLY A 27 -19.13 -19.16 -6.27
C GLY A 27 -19.45 -17.77 -6.79
N VAL A 28 -18.86 -16.73 -6.19
CA VAL A 28 -18.90 -15.38 -6.74
C VAL A 28 -18.03 -15.36 -7.99
N PHE A 29 -18.56 -15.87 -9.10
CA PHE A 29 -17.99 -15.72 -10.42
C PHE A 29 -18.17 -14.27 -10.84
N VAL A 30 -17.22 -13.42 -10.44
CA VAL A 30 -17.07 -12.10 -11.05
C VAL A 30 -16.71 -12.36 -12.51
N LYS A 31 -17.68 -12.11 -13.40
CA LYS A 31 -17.52 -12.24 -14.84
C LYS A 31 -16.29 -11.44 -15.26
N ARG A 32 -15.34 -12.13 -15.92
CA ARG A 32 -13.99 -11.64 -16.27
C ARG A 32 -14.00 -10.29 -17.01
N ASP A 33 -15.11 -9.97 -17.66
CA ASP A 33 -15.31 -8.74 -18.42
C ASP A 33 -15.43 -7.47 -17.57
N VAL A 34 -15.61 -7.57 -16.25
CA VAL A 34 -15.71 -6.40 -15.34
C VAL A 34 -14.39 -6.12 -14.60
N ALA A 35 -13.33 -6.88 -14.85
CA ALA A 35 -12.00 -6.55 -14.32
C ALA A 35 -11.25 -5.51 -15.18
N SER A 36 -11.68 -5.30 -16.42
CA SER A 36 -11.01 -4.42 -17.40
C SER A 36 -11.43 -2.95 -17.31
N ALA A 37 -12.44 -2.64 -16.49
CA ALA A 37 -12.98 -1.27 -16.37
C ALA A 37 -12.26 -0.43 -15.32
N VAL A 38 -11.33 -1.00 -14.53
CA VAL A 38 -10.42 -0.21 -13.69
C VAL A 38 -9.22 0.20 -14.54
N VAL A 39 -9.49 0.91 -15.63
CA VAL A 39 -8.47 1.74 -16.27
C VAL A 39 -8.10 2.74 -15.20
N ARG A 40 -6.85 2.68 -14.72
CA ARG A 40 -6.28 3.66 -13.79
C ARG A 40 -6.63 5.02 -14.36
N GLN A 41 -7.66 5.64 -13.79
CA GLN A 41 -8.07 6.98 -14.14
C GLN A 41 -6.79 7.77 -14.01
N LYS A 42 -6.23 8.21 -15.15
CA LYS A 42 -5.06 9.08 -15.21
C LYS A 42 -5.34 10.08 -14.11
N ARG A 43 -4.47 10.13 -13.11
CA ARG A 43 -4.62 11.00 -11.94
C ARG A 43 -4.43 12.43 -12.45
N ALA A 44 -5.35 12.90 -13.27
CA ALA A 44 -5.67 14.28 -13.54
C ALA A 44 -6.46 14.78 -12.33
N GLY A 45 -5.92 14.53 -11.15
CA GLY A 45 -6.16 15.42 -10.03
C GLY A 45 -5.38 16.65 -10.41
N THR A 46 -6.11 17.75 -10.62
CA THR A 46 -5.66 19.12 -10.78
C THR A 46 -4.31 19.37 -10.09
N ALA A 47 -3.21 19.05 -10.77
CA ALA A 47 -1.88 19.20 -10.24
C ALA A 47 -1.53 20.68 -10.37
N PRO A 48 -1.10 21.36 -9.29
CA PRO A 48 -0.75 22.78 -9.35
C PRO A 48 0.45 23.10 -10.25
N ALA A 49 1.06 22.10 -10.90
CA ALA A 49 1.94 22.25 -12.05
C ALA A 49 1.95 20.91 -12.82
N ASP A 50 1.75 20.92 -14.14
CA ASP A 50 1.98 19.77 -15.04
C ASP A 50 3.50 19.48 -15.12
N LEU A 51 4.09 19.06 -14.00
CA LEU A 51 5.50 18.73 -13.92
C LEU A 51 5.73 17.33 -14.48
N THR A 52 6.78 17.22 -15.28
CA THR A 52 7.32 15.94 -15.72
C THR A 52 7.86 15.15 -14.53
N LEU A 53 7.97 13.83 -14.67
CA LEU A 53 8.52 12.97 -13.61
C LEU A 53 9.93 13.41 -13.18
N THR A 54 10.78 13.78 -14.13
CA THR A 54 12.15 14.25 -13.85
C THR A 54 12.16 15.55 -13.03
N GLN A 55 11.21 16.46 -13.25
CA GLN A 55 11.10 17.68 -12.44
C GLN A 55 10.65 17.36 -11.01
N LEU A 56 9.73 16.40 -10.83
CA LEU A 56 9.31 15.95 -9.50
C LEU A 56 10.45 15.25 -8.75
N GLU A 57 11.27 14.47 -9.43
CA GLU A 57 12.46 13.83 -8.86
C GLU A 57 13.49 14.88 -8.41
N SER A 58 13.73 15.91 -9.22
CA SER A 58 14.62 17.02 -8.85
C SER A 58 14.12 17.75 -7.60
N LEU A 59 12.82 18.04 -7.50
CA LEU A 59 12.23 18.65 -6.31
C LEU A 59 12.37 17.74 -5.08
N ARG A 60 12.18 16.43 -5.25
CA ARG A 60 12.31 15.42 -4.18
C ARG A 60 13.73 15.39 -3.63
N GLU A 61 14.74 15.39 -4.49
CA GLU A 61 16.15 15.38 -4.07
C GLU A 61 16.50 16.59 -3.18
N VAL A 62 15.97 17.78 -3.52
CA VAL A 62 16.16 18.98 -2.70
C VAL A 62 15.46 18.86 -1.35
N CYS A 63 14.22 18.34 -1.34
CA CYS A 63 13.42 18.22 -0.13
C CYS A 63 13.96 17.14 0.82
N GLU A 64 14.56 16.07 0.29
CA GLU A 64 15.16 14.98 1.07
C GLU A 64 16.40 15.44 1.88
N ALA A 65 17.08 16.51 1.44
CA ALA A 65 18.16 17.13 2.20
C ALA A 65 17.68 17.94 3.42
N ASN A 66 16.37 18.11 3.61
CA ASN A 66 15.77 18.86 4.72
C ASN A 66 14.66 18.04 5.39
N LEU A 67 14.95 17.53 6.60
CA LEU A 67 14.04 16.68 7.38
C LEU A 67 12.63 17.28 7.56
N ALA A 68 12.53 18.60 7.69
CA ALA A 68 11.24 19.27 7.86
C ALA A 68 10.44 19.33 6.56
N CYS A 69 11.13 19.45 5.42
CA CYS A 69 10.53 19.33 4.09
C CYS A 69 10.11 17.89 3.82
N GLU A 70 11.00 16.93 4.07
CA GLU A 70 10.74 15.49 3.90
C GLU A 70 9.47 15.06 4.64
N ASN A 71 9.39 15.36 5.94
CA ASN A 71 8.22 14.99 6.75
C ASN A 71 6.93 15.68 6.27
N MET A 72 7.03 16.88 5.71
CA MET A 72 5.87 17.56 5.11
C MET A 72 5.50 16.96 3.75
N MET A 73 6.48 16.49 2.97
CA MET A 73 6.26 15.83 1.68
C MET A 73 5.44 14.56 1.82
N ASP A 74 5.62 13.77 2.88
CA ASP A 74 4.82 12.56 3.13
C ASP A 74 3.33 12.86 3.37
N VAL A 75 3.03 14.02 3.97
CA VAL A 75 1.66 14.40 4.34
C VAL A 75 0.98 15.24 3.25
N SER A 76 1.71 16.21 2.70
CA SER A 76 1.18 17.26 1.82
C SER A 76 1.59 17.09 0.36
N GLY A 77 2.52 16.18 0.07
CA GLY A 77 3.09 15.97 -1.25
C GLY A 77 4.25 16.93 -1.57
N ILE A 78 5.03 16.57 -2.60
CA ILE A 78 6.29 17.23 -2.94
C ILE A 78 6.13 18.71 -3.32
N ILE A 79 5.08 19.09 -4.05
CA ILE A 79 4.87 20.48 -4.49
C ILE A 79 4.59 21.40 -3.29
N ALA A 80 3.71 20.99 -2.39
CA ALA A 80 3.36 21.77 -1.22
C ALA A 80 4.54 21.88 -0.24
N ALA A 81 5.26 20.78 -0.02
CA ALA A 81 6.44 20.77 0.83
C ALA A 81 7.56 21.66 0.27
N TYR A 82 7.93 21.47 -1.00
CA TYR A 82 8.96 22.29 -1.63
C TYR A 82 8.60 23.78 -1.56
N THR A 83 7.35 24.14 -1.90
CA THR A 83 6.93 25.55 -1.90
C THR A 83 6.92 26.20 -0.52
N ALA A 84 6.64 25.43 0.54
CA ALA A 84 6.69 25.92 1.90
C ALA A 84 8.11 26.26 2.38
N TYR A 85 9.12 25.49 1.96
CA TYR A 85 10.51 25.64 2.43
C TYR A 85 11.42 26.42 1.48
N TYR A 86 11.19 26.31 0.17
CA TYR A 86 12.08 26.85 -0.87
C TYR A 86 11.40 27.90 -1.77
N GLY A 87 10.08 28.07 -1.67
CA GLY A 87 9.32 29.04 -2.46
C GLY A 87 8.85 28.49 -3.82
N PRO A 88 8.46 29.35 -4.77
CA PRO A 88 7.85 28.92 -6.02
C PRO A 88 8.77 28.01 -6.85
N ILE A 89 8.17 27.03 -7.54
CA ILE A 89 8.90 26.02 -8.33
C ILE A 89 9.53 26.68 -9.58
N PRO A 90 10.83 26.45 -9.87
CA PRO A 90 11.55 27.12 -10.95
C PRO A 90 11.44 26.42 -12.32
N TYR A 91 10.21 26.12 -12.77
CA TYR A 91 9.94 25.48 -14.08
C TYR A 91 8.76 26.12 -14.80
#